data_AF-A0A970L462-F1
#
_entry.id   AF-A0A970L462-F1
#
_cell.length_a   1.000
_cell.length_b   1.000
_cell.length_c   1.000
_cell.angle_alpha   90.00
_cell.angle_beta   90.00
_cell.angle_gamma   90.00
#
_symmetry.space_group_name_H-M   'P 1'
#
loop_
_entity.id
_entity.type
_entity.pdbx_description
1 polymer ?
#
loop_
_entity_poly.entity_id
_entity_poly.type
_entity_poly.pdbx_seq_one_letter_code
_entity_poly.pdbx_strand_id
1 'polypeptide(L)'
;MKLYIFRKVMVAMIIILPVFSWSGCKKQPKCGCDGDVIRTISNELMDRSRIIYGQDGTTAYFTIANGYYYDTYHFCNPGEMYQKYKELEGEDQIIISGDLFWECTYMMNSSNQSYYSYYYKVYNINVTEMKSYLYGK
;
A
#
# COMPACT_ATOMS: atom_id res chain seq x y z
N MET A 1 -0.72 56.51 -15.50
CA MET A 1 -0.48 55.40 -16.44
C MET A 1 -1.66 55.34 -17.41
N LYS A 2 -1.45 55.45 -18.74
CA LYS A 2 -2.56 55.60 -19.71
C LYS A 2 -3.46 54.35 -19.67
N LEU A 3 -4.79 54.53 -19.64
CA LEU A 3 -5.81 53.47 -19.48
C LEU A 3 -5.63 52.28 -20.44
N TYR A 4 -5.07 52.52 -21.64
CA TYR A 4 -4.82 51.48 -22.62
C TYR A 4 -3.66 50.53 -22.24
N ILE A 5 -2.66 51.01 -21.50
CA ILE A 5 -1.55 50.19 -21.02
C ILE A 5 -2.07 49.24 -19.94
N PHE A 6 -2.91 49.75 -19.04
CA PHE A 6 -3.55 48.96 -17.99
C PHE A 6 -4.44 47.85 -18.58
N ARG A 7 -5.26 48.15 -19.60
CA ARG A 7 -6.06 47.14 -20.30
C ARG A 7 -5.21 46.04 -20.96
N LYS A 8 -4.09 46.39 -21.59
CA LYS A 8 -3.19 45.42 -22.23
C LYS A 8 -2.54 44.48 -21.20
N VAL A 9 -2.13 45.02 -20.06
CA VAL A 9 -1.57 44.23 -18.95
C VAL A 9 -2.63 43.28 -18.37
N MET A 10 -3.87 43.75 -18.20
CA MET A 10 -4.97 42.94 -17.66
C MET A 10 -5.35 41.77 -18.59
N VAL A 11 -5.43 42.02 -19.90
CA VAL A 11 -5.73 40.97 -20.88
C VAL A 11 -4.60 39.94 -20.97
N ALA A 12 -3.34 40.39 -20.92
CA ALA A 12 -2.19 39.47 -20.89
C ALA A 12 -2.21 38.58 -19.64
N MET A 13 -2.60 39.12 -18.49
CA MET A 13 -2.67 38.36 -17.24
C MET A 13 -3.73 37.25 -17.28
N ILE A 14 -4.91 37.50 -17.88
CA ILE A 14 -5.98 36.50 -18.05
C ILE A 14 -5.53 35.32 -18.93
N ILE A 15 -4.70 35.57 -19.94
CA ILE A 15 -4.20 34.53 -20.85
C ILE A 15 -3.10 33.69 -20.20
N ILE A 16 -2.30 34.28 -19.29
CA ILE A 16 -1.13 33.62 -18.69
C ILE A 16 -1.49 32.87 -17.39
N LEU A 17 -2.53 33.29 -16.67
CA LEU A 17 -2.98 32.67 -15.41
C LEU A 17 -3.33 31.16 -15.52
N PRO A 18 -3.98 30.65 -16.60
CA PRO A 18 -4.31 29.22 -16.72
C PRO A 18 -3.07 28.32 -16.82
N VAL A 19 -1.95 28.86 -17.33
CA VAL A 19 -0.70 28.12 -17.53
C VAL A 19 0.00 27.88 -16.18
N PHE A 20 -0.20 28.77 -15.21
CA PHE A 20 0.32 28.61 -13.84
C PHE A 20 -0.64 27.90 -12.89
N SER A 21 -1.93 27.74 -13.25
CA SER A 21 -2.88 26.93 -12.48
C SER A 21 -2.72 25.41 -12.68
N TRP A 22 -1.76 24.98 -13.50
CA TRP A 22 -1.51 23.56 -13.80
C TRP A 22 -0.35 22.94 -13.00
N SER A 23 -0.07 23.46 -11.80
CA SER A 23 0.91 22.90 -10.87
C SER A 23 0.37 21.73 -10.02
N GLY A 24 -0.82 21.21 -10.34
CA GLY A 24 -1.59 20.35 -9.45
C GLY A 24 -1.71 18.87 -9.85
N CYS A 25 -1.07 18.40 -10.92
CA CYS A 25 -1.06 16.95 -11.19
C CYS A 25 -0.09 16.28 -10.21
N LYS A 26 -0.50 16.20 -8.93
CA LYS A 26 0.16 15.36 -7.93
C LYS A 26 0.22 13.97 -8.54
N LYS A 27 1.42 13.50 -8.85
CA LYS A 27 1.68 12.13 -9.29
C LYS A 27 0.92 11.20 -8.33
N GLN A 28 -0.15 10.57 -8.82
CA GLN A 28 -0.89 9.62 -8.01
C GLN A 28 0.08 8.47 -7.69
N PRO A 29 0.20 8.06 -6.42
CA PRO A 29 1.07 6.94 -6.06
C PRO A 29 0.62 5.72 -6.84
N LYS A 30 1.57 5.02 -7.46
CA LYS A 30 1.26 3.77 -8.16
C LYS A 30 0.85 2.73 -7.11
N CYS A 31 -0.30 2.09 -7.34
CA CYS A 31 -0.84 1.02 -6.50
C CYS A 31 -0.58 -0.34 -7.16
N GLY A 32 -0.81 -1.42 -6.42
CA GLY A 32 -0.57 -2.79 -6.88
C GLY A 32 0.83 -3.29 -6.54
N CYS A 33 1.11 -4.56 -6.88
CA CYS A 33 2.38 -5.22 -6.56
C CYS A 33 3.61 -4.64 -7.27
N ASP A 34 3.39 -3.97 -8.40
CA ASP A 34 4.42 -3.19 -9.12
C ASP A 34 4.29 -1.68 -8.83
N GLY A 35 3.65 -1.35 -7.72
CA GLY A 35 3.38 0.02 -7.28
C GLY A 35 4.61 0.71 -6.69
N ASP A 36 4.39 1.92 -6.17
CA ASP A 36 5.43 2.60 -5.41
C ASP A 36 5.50 1.99 -4.00
N VAL A 37 6.70 1.55 -3.58
CA VAL A 37 6.92 1.03 -2.23
C VAL A 37 6.60 2.12 -1.21
N ILE A 38 5.61 1.86 -0.35
CA ILE A 38 5.18 2.80 0.70
C ILE A 38 6.13 2.71 1.89
N ARG A 39 6.41 1.48 2.31
CA ARG A 39 7.24 1.13 3.47
C ARG A 39 7.60 -0.35 3.40
N THR A 40 8.64 -0.73 4.13
CA THR A 40 9.05 -2.12 4.27
C THR A 40 8.71 -2.60 5.68
N ILE A 41 8.12 -3.78 5.79
CA ILE A 41 8.01 -4.53 7.05
C ILE A 41 9.31 -5.32 7.21
N SER A 42 9.96 -5.19 8.36
CA SER A 42 11.22 -5.86 8.65
C SER A 42 11.14 -6.65 9.95
N ASN A 43 11.34 -7.96 9.85
CA ASN A 43 11.31 -8.90 10.95
C ASN A 43 10.04 -8.84 11.83
N GLU A 44 8.86 -8.71 11.21
CA GLU A 44 7.60 -8.68 11.95
C GLU A 44 7.25 -10.07 12.48
N LEU A 45 7.07 -10.18 13.79
CA LEU A 45 6.69 -11.41 14.46
C LEU A 45 5.16 -11.58 14.42
N MET A 46 4.68 -12.70 13.88
CA MET A 46 3.25 -13.02 13.87
C MET A 46 2.98 -14.52 14.01
N ASP A 47 1.77 -14.85 14.45
CA ASP A 47 1.33 -16.24 14.50
C ASP A 47 1.16 -16.79 13.08
N ARG A 48 1.71 -17.97 12.79
CA ARG A 48 1.66 -18.57 11.44
C ARG A 48 0.22 -18.77 10.95
N SER A 49 -0.70 -19.07 11.87
CA SER A 49 -2.13 -19.28 11.62
C SER A 49 -2.86 -18.04 11.11
N ARG A 50 -2.29 -16.84 11.23
CA ARG A 50 -2.88 -15.60 10.70
C ARG A 50 -2.74 -15.47 9.19
N ILE A 51 -1.79 -16.18 8.59
CA ILE A 51 -1.66 -16.22 7.13
C ILE A 51 -2.67 -17.21 6.58
N ILE A 52 -3.61 -16.69 5.81
CA ILE A 52 -4.68 -17.45 5.17
C ILE A 52 -4.31 -17.61 3.70
N TYR A 53 -4.12 -18.85 3.26
CA TYR A 53 -3.92 -19.20 1.85
C TYR A 53 -5.22 -19.68 1.22
N GLY A 54 -5.39 -19.38 -0.08
CA GLY A 54 -6.37 -20.06 -0.92
C GLY A 54 -6.05 -21.55 -1.09
N GLN A 55 -7.06 -22.35 -1.48
CA GLN A 55 -6.95 -23.81 -1.59
C GLN A 55 -5.84 -24.29 -2.54
N ASP A 56 -5.48 -23.46 -3.52
CA ASP A 56 -4.50 -23.70 -4.57
C ASP A 56 -3.16 -22.98 -4.34
N GLY A 57 -3.02 -22.23 -3.24
CA GLY A 57 -1.83 -21.44 -2.93
C GLY A 57 -1.62 -20.22 -3.84
N THR A 58 -2.59 -19.87 -4.70
CA THR A 58 -2.47 -18.75 -5.65
C THR A 58 -2.77 -17.40 -5.02
N THR A 59 -3.39 -17.40 -3.84
CA THR A 59 -3.71 -16.21 -3.06
C THR A 59 -3.31 -16.43 -1.61
N ALA A 60 -2.84 -15.37 -0.96
CA ALA A 60 -2.59 -15.36 0.47
C ALA A 60 -2.80 -13.96 1.03
N TYR A 61 -3.24 -13.89 2.29
CA TYR A 61 -3.31 -12.64 3.02
C TYR A 61 -3.17 -12.85 4.52
N PHE A 62 -2.86 -11.79 5.25
CA PHE A 62 -3.00 -11.75 6.71
C PHE A 62 -3.56 -10.41 7.15
N THR A 63 -3.99 -10.33 8.40
CA THR A 63 -4.41 -9.09 9.04
C THR A 63 -3.58 -8.79 10.28
N ILE A 64 -3.23 -7.52 10.48
CA ILE A 64 -2.55 -7.04 11.68
C ILE A 64 -3.49 -6.07 12.39
N ALA A 65 -3.76 -6.32 13.67
CA ALA A 65 -4.51 -5.40 14.51
C ALA A 65 -3.67 -4.15 14.80
N ASN A 66 -4.25 -2.98 14.55
CA ASN A 66 -3.65 -1.67 14.79
C ASN A 66 -4.53 -0.89 15.78
N GLY A 67 -4.55 -1.35 17.03
CA GLY A 67 -5.46 -0.86 18.06
C GLY A 67 -6.87 -1.45 17.92
N TYR A 68 -7.87 -0.59 17.73
CA TYR A 68 -9.28 -1.01 17.57
C TYR A 68 -9.64 -1.50 16.16
N TYR A 69 -8.71 -1.39 15.21
CA TYR A 69 -8.93 -1.69 13.78
C TYR A 69 -7.93 -2.73 13.27
N TYR A 70 -8.10 -3.14 12.01
CA TYR A 70 -7.22 -4.10 11.35
C TYR A 70 -6.79 -3.60 9.97
N ASP A 71 -5.51 -3.80 9.68
CA ASP A 71 -4.94 -3.61 8.36
C ASP A 71 -4.84 -4.97 7.68
N THR A 72 -5.18 -5.04 6.38
CA THR A 72 -5.14 -6.27 5.58
C THR A 72 -3.97 -6.22 4.59
N TYR A 73 -3.27 -7.34 4.44
CA TYR A 73 -2.06 -7.45 3.63
C TYR A 73 -2.20 -8.63 2.66
N HIS A 74 -2.37 -8.36 1.36
CA HIS A 74 -2.46 -9.36 0.31
C HIS A 74 -1.10 -9.65 -0.30
N PHE A 75 -0.77 -10.92 -0.53
CA PHE A 75 0.55 -11.30 -1.03
C PHE A 75 0.64 -11.02 -2.53
N CYS A 76 1.76 -10.44 -2.95
CA CYS A 76 2.13 -10.29 -4.34
C CYS A 76 2.73 -11.56 -4.94
N ASN A 77 3.40 -12.34 -4.10
CA ASN A 77 4.09 -13.57 -4.48
C ASN A 77 3.64 -14.80 -3.66
N PRO A 78 2.32 -15.08 -3.59
CA PRO A 78 1.80 -16.18 -2.76
C PRO A 78 2.33 -17.55 -3.23
N GLY A 79 2.42 -17.79 -4.54
CA GLY A 79 2.93 -19.06 -5.07
C GLY A 79 4.39 -19.34 -4.70
N GLU A 80 5.24 -18.30 -4.67
CA GLU A 80 6.64 -18.42 -4.27
C GLU A 80 6.78 -18.70 -2.76
N MET A 81 5.93 -18.05 -1.95
CA MET A 81 5.96 -18.17 -0.49
C MET A 81 5.21 -19.39 0.03
N TYR A 82 4.37 -20.03 -0.78
CA TYR A 82 3.54 -21.15 -0.34
C TYR A 82 4.37 -22.35 0.11
N GLN A 83 5.49 -22.65 -0.57
CA GLN A 83 6.36 -23.75 -0.14
C GLN A 83 7.02 -23.45 1.20
N LYS A 84 7.56 -22.24 1.39
CA LYS A 84 8.13 -21.80 2.67
C LYS A 84 7.09 -21.84 3.79
N TYR A 85 5.86 -21.43 3.52
CA TYR A 85 4.77 -21.47 4.49
C TYR A 85 4.46 -22.90 4.97
N LYS A 86 4.54 -23.89 4.07
CA LYS A 86 4.38 -25.32 4.41
C LYS A 86 5.58 -25.89 5.14
N GLU A 87 6.80 -25.49 4.79
CA GLU A 87 8.02 -25.90 5.52
C GLU A 87 8.01 -25.44 6.98
N LEU A 88 7.31 -24.36 7.28
CA LEU A 88 7.11 -23.83 8.63
C LEU A 88 5.90 -24.47 9.34
N GLU A 89 5.34 -25.56 8.83
CA GLU A 89 4.27 -26.29 9.51
C GLU A 89 4.76 -26.84 10.87
N GLY A 90 3.99 -26.56 11.93
CA GLY A 90 4.37 -26.87 13.31
C GLY A 90 5.01 -25.69 14.06
N GLU A 91 5.40 -24.62 13.37
CA GLU A 91 5.84 -23.38 14.00
C GLU A 91 4.62 -22.54 14.39
N ASP A 92 4.55 -22.14 15.67
CA ASP A 92 3.48 -21.27 16.17
C ASP A 92 3.68 -19.82 15.70
N GLN A 93 4.93 -19.34 15.76
CA GLN A 93 5.30 -17.98 15.42
C GLN A 93 6.35 -17.94 14.31
N ILE A 94 6.15 -17.01 13.40
CA ILE A 94 7.02 -16.77 12.27
C ILE A 94 7.41 -15.30 12.19
N ILE A 95 8.55 -15.06 11.56
CA ILE A 95 8.99 -13.73 11.18
C ILE A 95 8.68 -13.54 9.69
N ILE A 96 8.07 -12.40 9.34
CA ILE A 96 7.84 -11.97 7.96
C ILE A 96 8.51 -10.63 7.68
N SER A 97 9.08 -10.51 6.49
CA SER A 97 9.60 -9.25 5.95
C SER A 97 9.12 -9.08 4.52
N GLY A 98 8.89 -7.83 4.10
CA GLY A 98 8.43 -7.56 2.75
C GLY A 98 8.15 -6.09 2.49
N ASP A 99 8.05 -5.75 1.21
CA ASP A 99 7.76 -4.40 0.75
C ASP A 99 6.25 -4.21 0.60
N LEU A 100 5.75 -3.10 1.12
CA LEU A 100 4.32 -2.77 1.08
C LEU A 100 3.99 -1.80 -0.04
N PHE A 101 2.87 -2.08 -0.69
CA PHE A 101 2.28 -1.28 -1.74
C PHE A 101 0.82 -1.04 -1.42
N TRP A 102 0.23 -0.01 -2.01
CA TRP A 102 -1.18 0.28 -1.81
C TRP A 102 -2.01 -0.73 -2.62
N GLU A 103 -3.09 -1.25 -2.04
CA GLU A 103 -4.06 -1.99 -2.83
C GLU A 103 -4.88 -1.00 -3.68
N CYS A 104 -5.03 -1.30 -4.97
CA CYS A 104 -5.59 -0.36 -5.93
C CYS A 104 -7.06 -0.05 -5.67
N THR A 105 -7.85 -1.06 -5.35
CA THR A 105 -9.27 -0.92 -5.05
C THR A 105 -9.49 -0.04 -3.82
N TYR A 106 -8.66 -0.23 -2.78
CA TYR A 106 -8.63 0.59 -1.59
C TYR A 106 -8.24 2.05 -1.92
N MET A 107 -7.24 2.29 -2.77
CA MET A 107 -6.88 3.64 -3.18
C MET A 107 -8.00 4.34 -3.98
N MET A 108 -8.66 3.61 -4.87
CA MET A 108 -9.81 4.11 -5.61
C MET A 108 -10.98 4.46 -4.68
N ASN A 109 -11.27 3.61 -3.71
CA ASN A 109 -12.41 3.78 -2.81
C ASN A 109 -12.17 4.79 -1.69
N SER A 110 -10.93 4.89 -1.18
CA SER A 110 -10.57 5.84 -0.12
C SER A 110 -10.75 7.31 -0.55
N SER A 111 -10.69 7.57 -1.85
CA SER A 111 -10.96 8.88 -2.43
C SER A 111 -12.46 9.26 -2.34
N ASN A 112 -13.36 8.28 -2.22
CA ASN A 112 -14.81 8.47 -2.21
C ASN A 112 -15.46 8.25 -0.82
N GLN A 113 -14.84 7.46 0.05
CA GLN A 113 -15.37 7.13 1.39
C GLN A 113 -14.28 7.22 2.45
N SER A 114 -13.99 8.44 2.92
CA SER A 114 -12.85 8.71 3.81
C SER A 114 -12.95 8.02 5.17
N TYR A 115 -14.16 7.83 5.71
CA TYR A 115 -14.35 7.33 7.07
C TYR A 115 -13.92 5.87 7.23
N TYR A 116 -14.42 4.96 6.36
CA TYR A 116 -14.09 3.53 6.46
C TYR A 116 -12.65 3.25 6.01
N SER A 117 -12.17 3.96 4.99
CA SER A 117 -10.79 3.80 4.51
C SER A 117 -9.74 4.24 5.53
N TYR A 118 -10.06 5.20 6.40
CA TYR A 118 -9.11 5.64 7.43
C TYR A 118 -8.80 4.53 8.44
N TYR A 119 -9.78 3.67 8.71
CA TYR A 119 -9.70 2.65 9.75
C TYR A 119 -9.24 1.29 9.25
N TYR A 120 -9.61 0.90 8.03
CA TYR A 120 -9.31 -0.42 7.48
C TYR A 120 -8.43 -0.28 6.24
N LYS A 121 -7.11 -0.20 6.47
CA LYS A 121 -6.17 -0.03 5.37
C LYS A 121 -5.89 -1.37 4.71
N VAL A 122 -5.78 -1.35 3.39
CA VAL A 122 -5.50 -2.54 2.61
C VAL A 122 -4.24 -2.31 1.80
N TYR A 123 -3.30 -3.24 1.95
CA TYR A 123 -2.00 -3.23 1.33
C TYR A 123 -1.79 -4.49 0.52
N ASN A 124 -0.92 -4.39 -0.48
CA ASN A 124 -0.26 -5.54 -1.06
C ASN A 124 1.15 -5.65 -0.44
N ILE A 125 1.64 -6.85 -0.20
CA ILE A 125 2.97 -7.12 0.32
C ILE A 125 3.72 -8.05 -0.63
N ASN A 126 4.90 -7.62 -1.10
CA ASN A 126 5.85 -8.50 -1.72
C ASN A 126 6.76 -9.08 -0.62
N VAL A 127 6.49 -10.33 -0.24
CA VAL A 127 7.17 -10.97 0.88
C VAL A 127 8.56 -11.38 0.43
N THR A 128 9.58 -10.85 1.10
CA THR A 128 10.99 -11.14 0.80
C THR A 128 11.53 -12.23 1.71
N GLU A 129 11.00 -12.34 2.92
CA GLU A 129 11.43 -13.32 3.91
C GLU A 129 10.26 -13.86 4.71
N MET A 130 10.25 -15.18 4.93
CA MET A 130 9.34 -15.88 5.84
C MET A 130 10.16 -16.98 6.52
N LYS A 131 10.30 -16.91 7.84
CA LYS A 131 11.15 -17.84 8.61
C LYS A 131 10.57 -18.13 10.00
N SER A 132 10.98 -19.23 10.61
CA SER A 132 10.62 -19.57 12.00
C SER A 132 11.16 -18.52 12.97
N TYR A 133 10.39 -18.23 14.02
CA TYR A 133 10.88 -17.49 15.17
C TYR A 133 11.57 -18.44 16.16
N LEU A 134 12.90 -18.48 16.09
CA LEU A 134 13.71 -19.25 17.02
C LEU A 134 13.89 -18.49 18.34
N TYR A 135 12.92 -18.55 19.26
CA TYR A 135 13.13 -18.07 20.62
C TYR A 135 13.99 -19.07 21.40
N GLY A 136 15.26 -18.74 21.64
CA GLY A 136 16.15 -19.53 22.51
C GLY A 136 16.94 -20.66 21.85
N LYS A 137 17.17 -20.59 20.54
CA LYS A 137 18.24 -21.36 19.86
C LYS A 137 19.34 -20.43 19.38
#